data_AF-A0AAD9RKU4-F1
#
_entry.id   AF-A0AAD9RKU4-F1
#
_cell.length_a   1.000
_cell.length_b   1.000
_cell.length_c   1.000
_cell.angle_alpha   90.00
_cell.angle_beta   90.00
_cell.angle_gamma   90.00
#
_symmetry.space_group_name_H-M   'P 1'
#
loop_
_entity.id
_entity.type
_entity.pdbx_description
1 polymer ?
#
loop_
_entity_poly.entity_id
_entity_poly.type
_entity_poly.pdbx_seq_one_letter_code
_entity_poly.pdbx_strand_id
1 'polypeptide(L)'
;MGTSDEEKAIMLGRRMARQRERLIGMTDEERAWRAKFLKDQILDPDEPKIPPNYYKERYNPIRRFYRAPMDKVERMLCPVVGSVAADAIRRITAKTVMGITLTYFAWYYFKYNKHEWIRFGGWRVSGSRMKEYPGDPGFPTIDTREKGNQFAVYNFDKSPI
;
A
#
# COMPACT_ATOMS: atom_id res chain seq x y z
N MET A 1 36.09 -29.69 -12.99
CA MET A 1 35.36 -29.18 -11.82
C MET A 1 33.89 -29.26 -12.17
N GLY A 2 33.22 -30.36 -11.81
CA GLY A 2 31.82 -30.58 -12.17
C GLY A 2 30.92 -29.74 -11.29
N THR A 3 30.01 -28.96 -11.89
CA THR A 3 28.99 -28.23 -11.14
C THR A 3 28.11 -29.23 -10.38
N SER A 4 27.71 -28.87 -9.17
CA SER A 4 26.84 -29.72 -8.35
C SER A 4 25.46 -29.87 -9.01
N ASP A 5 24.73 -30.94 -8.70
CA ASP A 5 23.40 -31.16 -9.30
C ASP A 5 22.39 -30.04 -8.97
N GLU A 6 22.58 -29.36 -7.82
CA GLU A 6 21.82 -28.17 -7.45
C GLU A 6 22.13 -26.96 -8.35
N GLU A 7 23.41 -26.73 -8.67
CA GLU A 7 23.83 -25.67 -9.58
C GLU A 7 23.27 -25.90 -11.00
N LYS A 8 23.19 -27.16 -11.45
CA LYS A 8 22.57 -27.52 -12.73
C LYS A 8 21.07 -27.16 -12.77
N ALA A 9 20.35 -27.34 -11.66
CA ALA A 9 18.92 -27.01 -11.56
C ALA A 9 18.65 -25.50 -11.66
N ILE A 10 19.44 -24.69 -10.95
CA ILE A 10 19.35 -23.21 -11.00
C ILE A 10 19.71 -22.70 -12.41
N MET A 11 20.71 -23.32 -13.06
CA MET A 11 21.12 -22.98 -14.43
C MET A 11 20.05 -23.32 -15.47
N LEU A 12 19.44 -24.50 -15.44
CA LEU A 12 18.41 -24.92 -16.41
C LEU A 12 17.13 -24.05 -16.35
N GLY A 13 16.67 -23.73 -15.14
CA GLY A 13 15.52 -22.84 -14.95
C GLY A 13 15.77 -21.43 -15.51
N ARG A 14 16.99 -20.90 -15.34
CA ARG A 14 17.43 -19.60 -15.89
C ARG A 14 17.66 -19.65 -17.40
N ARG A 15 18.18 -20.77 -17.92
CA ARG A 15 18.46 -20.98 -19.35
C ARG A 15 17.19 -20.91 -20.21
N MET A 16 16.08 -21.45 -19.69
CA MET A 16 14.79 -21.41 -20.37
C MET A 16 14.06 -20.06 -20.30
N ALA A 17 14.52 -19.10 -19.49
CA ALA A 17 13.99 -17.74 -19.46
C ALA A 17 14.58 -16.85 -20.57
N ARG A 18 15.77 -17.20 -21.08
CA ARG A 18 16.44 -16.49 -22.19
C ARG A 18 16.09 -17.11 -23.54
N GLN A 19 15.62 -16.27 -24.46
CA GLN A 19 15.19 -16.69 -25.81
C GLN A 19 16.32 -17.27 -26.67
N ARG A 20 17.57 -16.79 -26.52
CA ARG A 20 18.74 -17.31 -27.25
C ARG A 20 19.11 -18.74 -26.89
N GLU A 21 19.00 -19.10 -25.62
CA GLU A 21 19.36 -20.43 -25.15
C GLU A 21 18.25 -21.45 -25.45
N ARG A 22 16.99 -21.00 -25.55
CA ARG A 22 15.88 -21.81 -26.10
C ARG A 22 16.10 -22.27 -27.54
N LEU A 23 16.75 -21.45 -28.38
CA LEU A 23 17.02 -21.76 -29.79
C LEU A 23 18.07 -22.85 -29.98
N ILE A 24 18.93 -23.10 -28.99
CA ILE A 24 20.01 -24.11 -29.03
C ILE A 24 19.45 -25.53 -28.81
N GLY A 25 18.22 -25.65 -28.30
CA GLY A 25 17.62 -26.93 -27.93
C GLY A 25 18.09 -27.45 -26.57
N MET A 26 17.60 -28.63 -26.17
CA MET A 26 17.89 -29.26 -24.88
C MET A 26 18.45 -30.66 -25.13
N THR A 27 19.52 -31.03 -24.43
CA THR A 27 20.05 -32.41 -24.49
C THR A 27 19.05 -33.39 -23.85
N ASP A 28 19.16 -34.68 -24.14
CA ASP A 28 18.25 -35.68 -23.59
C ASP A 28 18.36 -35.78 -22.05
N GLU A 29 19.57 -35.59 -21.50
CA GLU A 29 19.81 -35.52 -20.06
C GLU A 29 19.11 -34.31 -19.42
N GLU A 30 19.24 -33.14 -20.04
CA GLU A 30 18.57 -31.92 -19.59
C GLU A 30 17.04 -32.05 -19.67
N ARG A 31 16.51 -32.75 -20.68
CA ARG A 31 15.07 -33.00 -20.86
C ARG A 31 14.52 -33.93 -19.77
N ALA A 32 15.25 -34.99 -19.43
CA ALA A 32 14.89 -35.88 -18.33
C ALA A 32 14.87 -35.12 -16.99
N TRP A 33 15.86 -34.27 -16.75
CA TRP A 33 15.90 -33.40 -15.56
C TRP A 33 14.77 -32.37 -15.53
N ARG A 34 14.45 -31.74 -16.66
CA ARG A 34 13.30 -30.82 -16.79
C ARG A 34 12.00 -31.52 -16.43
N ALA A 35 11.80 -32.75 -16.89
CA ALA A 35 10.61 -33.55 -16.58
C ALA A 35 10.50 -33.85 -15.08
N LYS A 36 11.62 -34.22 -14.43
CA LYS A 36 11.70 -34.39 -12.98
C LYS A 36 11.37 -33.10 -12.24
N PHE A 37 12.02 -31.99 -12.59
CA PHE A 37 11.78 -30.68 -11.98
C PHE A 37 10.32 -30.25 -12.10
N LEU A 38 9.70 -30.38 -13.27
CA LEU A 38 8.29 -30.03 -13.47
C LEU A 38 7.35 -30.90 -12.62
N LYS A 39 7.70 -32.17 -12.42
CA LYS A 39 6.96 -33.07 -11.53
C LYS A 39 7.09 -32.65 -10.06
N ASP A 40 8.29 -32.23 -9.65
CA ASP A 40 8.56 -31.75 -8.29
C ASP A 40 7.86 -30.40 -7.98
N GLN A 41 7.43 -29.64 -9.00
CA GLN A 41 6.62 -28.43 -8.83
C GLN A 41 5.13 -28.71 -8.62
N ILE A 42 4.67 -29.95 -8.81
CA ILE A 42 3.28 -30.32 -8.53
C ILE A 42 3.11 -30.43 -7.02
N LEU A 43 2.37 -29.49 -6.45
CA LEU A 43 2.01 -29.49 -5.03
C LEU A 43 1.07 -30.65 -4.70
N ASP A 44 1.15 -31.13 -3.46
CA ASP A 44 0.22 -32.11 -2.95
C ASP A 44 -1.22 -31.53 -2.97
N PRO A 45 -2.24 -32.32 -3.36
CA PRO A 45 -3.63 -31.83 -3.43
C PRO A 45 -4.16 -31.31 -2.08
N ASP A 46 -3.58 -31.76 -0.98
CA ASP A 46 -3.96 -31.42 0.39
C ASP A 46 -3.32 -30.09 0.87
N GLU A 47 -2.45 -29.48 0.06
CA GLU A 47 -1.81 -28.19 0.34
C GLU A 47 -2.57 -27.03 -0.33
N PRO A 48 -2.73 -25.87 0.35
CA PRO A 48 -2.13 -25.47 1.63
C PRO A 48 -2.96 -25.84 2.88
N LYS A 49 -2.32 -26.41 3.91
CA LYS A 49 -2.95 -26.71 5.21
C LYS A 49 -3.03 -25.47 6.09
N ILE A 50 -4.22 -24.87 6.19
CA ILE A 50 -4.46 -23.72 7.06
C ILE A 50 -5.00 -24.21 8.41
N PRO A 51 -4.33 -23.93 9.55
CA PRO A 51 -4.81 -24.33 10.86
C PRO A 51 -6.19 -23.71 11.16
N PRO A 52 -7.09 -24.42 11.86
CA PRO A 52 -8.46 -23.98 12.09
C PRO A 52 -8.56 -22.62 12.82
N ASN A 53 -7.60 -22.30 13.69
CA ASN A 53 -7.57 -21.04 14.44
C ASN A 53 -6.64 -19.95 13.85
N TYR A 54 -5.99 -20.22 12.72
CA TYR A 54 -4.95 -19.35 12.17
C TYR A 54 -5.41 -17.88 12.05
N TYR A 55 -6.59 -17.64 11.48
CA TYR A 55 -7.09 -16.26 11.29
C TYR A 55 -7.62 -15.61 12.56
N LYS A 56 -8.06 -16.42 13.55
CA LYS A 56 -8.54 -15.91 14.84
C LYS A 56 -7.39 -15.41 15.69
N GLU A 57 -6.25 -16.10 15.66
CA GLU A 57 -5.03 -15.75 16.38
C GLU A 57 -4.23 -14.65 15.67
N ARG A 58 -4.23 -14.65 14.32
CA ARG A 58 -3.50 -13.65 13.53
C ARG A 58 -4.05 -12.22 13.66
N TYR A 59 -5.34 -12.06 13.94
CA TYR A 59 -6.00 -10.75 13.95
C TYR A 59 -6.64 -10.43 15.30
N ASN A 60 -6.33 -9.23 15.81
CA ASN A 60 -6.96 -8.73 17.04
C ASN A 60 -8.49 -8.53 16.87
N PRO A 61 -9.28 -8.52 17.96
CA PRO A 61 -10.74 -8.41 17.90
C PRO A 61 -11.22 -7.17 17.14
N ILE A 62 -10.54 -6.03 17.30
CA ILE A 62 -10.85 -4.77 16.60
C ILE A 62 -10.72 -4.95 15.08
N ARG A 63 -9.63 -5.59 14.63
CA ARG A 63 -9.42 -5.89 13.21
C ARG A 63 -10.41 -6.88 12.66
N ARG A 64 -10.83 -7.85 13.46
CA ARG A 64 -11.89 -8.78 13.05
C ARG A 64 -13.23 -8.06 12.89
N PHE A 65 -13.55 -7.12 13.78
CA PHE A 65 -14.79 -6.36 13.73
C PHE A 65 -14.93 -5.54 12.45
N TYR A 66 -13.98 -4.65 12.14
CA TYR A 66 -14.10 -3.80 10.94
C TYR A 66 -13.89 -4.56 9.63
N ARG A 67 -13.26 -5.75 9.67
CA ARG A 67 -13.02 -6.57 8.48
C ARG A 67 -14.20 -7.49 8.14
N ALA A 68 -14.98 -7.91 9.14
CA ALA A 68 -16.13 -8.80 8.98
C ALA A 68 -17.09 -8.48 7.82
N PRO A 69 -17.49 -7.21 7.55
CA PRO A 69 -18.39 -6.93 6.41
C PRO A 69 -17.74 -7.27 5.07
N MET A 70 -16.48 -6.90 4.89
CA MET A 70 -15.75 -7.13 3.63
C MET A 70 -15.39 -8.61 3.43
N ASP A 71 -15.18 -9.36 4.52
CA ASP A 71 -14.98 -10.83 4.45
C ASP A 71 -16.28 -11.57 4.06
N LYS A 72 -17.47 -11.00 4.29
CA LYS A 72 -18.72 -11.55 3.75
C LYS A 72 -18.83 -11.32 2.24
N VAL A 73 -18.47 -10.12 1.79
CA VAL A 73 -18.46 -9.77 0.35
C VAL A 73 -17.47 -10.65 -0.41
N GLU A 74 -16.27 -10.87 0.12
CA GLU A 74 -15.28 -11.77 -0.50
C GLU A 74 -15.83 -13.19 -0.65
N ARG A 75 -16.46 -13.75 0.39
CA ARG A 75 -17.05 -15.09 0.33
C ARG A 75 -18.17 -15.20 -0.69
N MET A 76 -18.95 -14.13 -0.88
CA MET A 76 -20.00 -14.07 -1.91
C MET A 76 -19.43 -13.97 -3.33
N LEU A 77 -18.28 -13.30 -3.51
CA LEU A 77 -17.63 -13.14 -4.81
C LEU A 77 -16.74 -14.33 -5.21
N CYS A 78 -16.25 -15.09 -4.24
CA CYS A 78 -15.38 -16.26 -4.44
C CYS A 78 -15.91 -17.26 -5.49
N PRO A 79 -17.19 -17.68 -5.51
CA PRO A 79 -17.68 -18.63 -6.51
C PRO A 79 -17.71 -18.07 -7.94
N VAL A 80 -17.67 -16.75 -8.12
CA VAL A 80 -17.79 -16.11 -9.44
C VAL A 80 -16.42 -15.78 -10.02
N VAL A 81 -15.54 -15.19 -9.21
CA VAL A 81 -14.25 -14.63 -9.68
C VAL A 81 -13.04 -15.48 -9.24
N GLY A 82 -13.25 -16.45 -8.35
CA GLY A 82 -12.18 -17.21 -7.71
C GLY A 82 -11.59 -16.51 -6.49
N SER A 83 -10.85 -17.28 -5.68
CA SER A 83 -10.34 -16.83 -4.38
C SER A 83 -9.31 -15.70 -4.48
N VAL A 84 -8.39 -15.78 -5.45
CA VAL A 84 -7.31 -14.80 -5.60
C VAL A 84 -7.85 -13.42 -6.00
N ALA A 85 -8.76 -13.40 -6.99
CA ALA A 85 -9.36 -12.16 -7.46
C ALA A 85 -10.33 -11.58 -6.42
N ALA A 86 -11.11 -12.41 -5.73
CA ALA A 86 -12.00 -11.96 -4.65
C ALA A 86 -11.21 -11.30 -3.50
N ASP A 87 -10.07 -11.87 -3.09
CA ASP A 87 -9.20 -11.27 -2.06
C ASP A 87 -8.61 -9.92 -2.51
N ALA A 88 -8.19 -9.82 -3.78
CA ALA A 88 -7.70 -8.57 -4.36
C ALA A 88 -8.79 -7.49 -4.37
N ILE A 89 -9.99 -7.81 -4.86
CA ILE A 89 -11.15 -6.91 -4.88
C ILE A 89 -11.46 -6.43 -3.47
N ARG A 90 -11.60 -7.35 -2.50
CA ARG A 90 -11.88 -7.00 -1.10
C ARG A 90 -10.86 -5.99 -0.56
N ARG A 91 -9.57 -6.22 -0.80
CA ARG A 91 -8.49 -5.35 -0.29
C ARG A 91 -8.51 -3.96 -0.92
N ILE A 92 -8.68 -3.89 -2.24
CA ILE A 92 -8.72 -2.63 -2.98
C ILE A 92 -9.94 -1.83 -2.52
N THR A 93 -11.13 -2.43 -2.58
CA THR A 93 -12.39 -1.77 -2.19
C THR A 93 -12.33 -1.28 -0.74
N ALA A 94 -11.90 -2.12 0.20
CA ALA A 94 -11.82 -1.72 1.61
C ALA A 94 -10.86 -0.54 1.84
N LYS A 95 -9.68 -0.55 1.21
CA LYS A 95 -8.71 0.54 1.34
C LYS A 95 -9.19 1.82 0.66
N THR A 96 -9.83 1.71 -0.50
CA THR A 96 -10.41 2.86 -1.21
C THR A 96 -11.50 3.52 -0.38
N VAL A 97 -12.44 2.75 0.17
CA VAL A 97 -13.51 3.28 1.02
C VAL A 97 -12.92 3.93 2.29
N MET A 98 -11.95 3.29 2.93
CA MET A 98 -11.29 3.86 4.11
C MET A 98 -10.54 5.15 3.78
N GLY A 99 -9.81 5.20 2.65
CA GLY A 99 -9.09 6.39 2.21
C GLY A 99 -10.01 7.56 1.88
N ILE A 100 -11.10 7.30 1.14
CA ILE A 100 -12.13 8.29 0.83
C ILE A 100 -12.74 8.83 2.13
N THR A 101 -13.17 7.94 3.03
CA THR A 101 -13.81 8.33 4.29
C THR A 101 -12.88 9.19 5.14
N LEU A 102 -11.61 8.79 5.29
CA LEU A 102 -10.61 9.55 6.05
C LEU A 102 -10.34 10.92 5.42
N THR A 103 -10.29 10.99 4.08
CA THR A 103 -10.07 12.25 3.35
C THR A 103 -11.21 13.23 3.58
N TYR A 104 -12.47 12.78 3.41
CA TYR A 104 -13.63 13.62 3.66
C TYR A 104 -13.75 14.03 5.12
N PHE A 105 -13.48 13.10 6.05
CA PHE A 105 -13.47 13.40 7.48
C PHE A 105 -12.42 14.48 7.82
N ALA A 106 -11.18 14.33 7.34
CA ALA A 106 -10.12 15.30 7.56
C ALA A 106 -10.49 16.66 6.94
N TRP A 107 -10.94 16.68 5.68
CA TRP A 107 -11.35 17.90 5.00
C TRP A 107 -12.47 18.63 5.75
N TYR A 108 -13.52 17.90 6.14
CA TYR A 108 -14.64 18.46 6.91
C TYR A 108 -14.17 19.00 8.26
N TYR A 109 -13.34 18.24 8.97
CA TYR A 109 -12.76 18.66 10.24
C TYR A 109 -11.98 19.97 10.10
N PHE A 110 -11.01 20.06 9.18
CA PHE A 110 -10.21 21.27 8.97
C PHE A 110 -11.03 22.46 8.45
N LYS A 111 -12.12 22.20 7.71
CA LYS A 111 -12.98 23.26 7.17
C LYS A 111 -13.79 23.95 8.27
N TYR A 112 -14.36 23.18 9.20
CA TYR A 112 -15.32 23.69 10.20
C TYR A 112 -14.76 23.78 11.63
N ASN A 113 -13.61 23.17 11.91
CA ASN A 113 -12.93 23.19 13.21
C ASN A 113 -11.56 23.86 13.09
N LYS A 114 -11.51 24.99 12.36
CA LYS A 114 -10.32 25.85 12.35
C LYS A 114 -10.06 26.37 13.76
N HIS A 115 -8.79 26.43 14.13
CA HIS A 115 -8.37 27.02 15.39
C HIS A 115 -8.55 28.54 15.34
N GLU A 116 -9.38 29.06 16.24
CA GLU A 116 -9.61 30.49 16.44
C GLU A 116 -9.26 30.89 17.87
N TRP A 117 -9.01 32.18 18.11
CA TRP A 117 -8.63 32.67 19.43
C TRP A 117 -9.74 32.48 20.51
N ILE A 118 -11.01 32.46 20.12
CA ILE A 118 -12.17 32.30 21.04
C ILE A 118 -12.40 30.83 21.40
N ARG A 119 -12.10 29.91 20.48
CA ARG A 119 -12.49 28.51 20.62
C ARG A 119 -11.32 27.68 21.16
N PHE A 120 -11.54 27.03 22.30
CA PHE A 120 -10.61 26.03 22.82
C PHE A 120 -10.75 24.71 22.06
N GLY A 121 -10.09 24.61 20.90
CA GLY A 121 -10.10 23.39 20.08
C GLY A 121 -9.61 23.59 18.66
N GLY A 122 -9.63 22.51 17.88
CA GLY A 122 -9.15 22.51 16.50
C GLY A 122 -7.62 22.41 16.41
N TRP A 123 -7.14 21.90 15.28
CA TRP A 123 -5.70 21.83 15.04
C TRP A 123 -5.16 23.19 14.62
N ARG A 124 -4.06 23.61 15.24
CA ARG A 124 -3.29 24.78 14.80
C ARG A 124 -2.50 24.41 13.57
N VAL A 125 -2.87 25.02 12.44
CA VAL A 125 -2.14 24.89 11.18
C VAL A 125 -1.41 26.19 10.92
N SER A 126 -0.08 26.13 10.87
CA SER A 126 0.80 27.23 10.50
C SER A 126 1.62 26.83 9.28
N GLY A 127 1.61 27.65 8.24
CA GLY A 127 2.47 27.46 7.07
C GLY A 127 3.85 28.06 7.30
N SER A 128 4.90 27.35 6.88
CA SER A 128 6.21 27.95 6.67
C SER A 128 6.23 28.70 5.34
N ARG A 129 7.12 29.68 5.20
CA ARG A 129 7.39 30.32 3.91
C ARG A 129 7.85 29.30 2.87
N MET A 130 7.60 29.58 1.60
CA MET A 130 8.17 28.80 0.50
C MET A 130 9.69 29.03 0.44
N LYS A 131 10.43 28.07 -0.13
CA LYS A 131 11.86 28.22 -0.38
C LYS A 131 12.03 29.02 -1.66
N GLU A 132 12.88 30.04 -1.61
CA GLU A 132 13.23 30.89 -2.75
C GLU A 132 14.73 30.81 -3.00
N TYR A 133 15.11 30.93 -4.26
CA TYR A 133 16.50 30.89 -4.70
C TYR A 133 16.90 32.17 -5.46
N PRO A 134 18.20 32.54 -5.46
CA PRO A 134 18.69 33.62 -6.30
C PRO A 134 18.42 33.33 -7.78
N GLY A 135 17.44 34.02 -8.36
CA GLY A 135 16.99 33.81 -9.75
C GLY A 135 15.48 33.63 -9.89
N ASP A 136 14.76 33.35 -8.79
CA ASP A 136 13.29 33.38 -8.80
C ASP A 136 12.81 34.84 -8.95
N PRO A 137 11.69 35.09 -9.68
CA PRO A 137 11.19 36.44 -9.94
C PRO A 137 10.79 37.23 -8.69
N GLY A 138 10.75 36.60 -7.51
CA GLY A 138 10.48 37.22 -6.22
C GLY A 138 11.69 37.35 -5.30
N PHE A 139 12.91 36.99 -5.72
CA PHE A 139 14.06 37.00 -4.82
C PHE A 139 14.74 38.39 -4.72
N PRO A 140 15.09 38.90 -3.52
CA PRO A 140 14.77 38.34 -2.20
C PRO A 140 13.41 38.86 -1.70
N THR A 141 12.47 37.95 -1.39
CA THR A 141 11.26 38.35 -0.65
C THR A 141 11.60 38.43 0.84
N ILE A 142 11.82 39.64 1.33
CA ILE A 142 11.95 39.89 2.77
C ILE A 142 10.54 39.96 3.34
N ASP A 143 10.11 38.93 4.07
CA ASP A 143 8.83 38.92 4.80
C ASP A 143 8.95 39.81 6.05
N THR A 144 8.90 41.14 5.84
CA THR A 144 8.79 42.10 6.95
C THR A 144 7.34 42.15 7.42
N ARG A 145 7.04 41.33 8.44
CA ARG A 145 5.78 41.43 9.17
C ARG A 145 5.85 42.62 10.10
N GLU A 146 5.35 43.75 9.62
CA GLU A 146 5.35 45.02 10.36
C GLU A 146 4.11 45.19 11.23
N LYS A 147 2.97 44.64 10.80
CA LYS A 147 1.69 44.80 11.48
C LYS A 147 1.38 43.58 12.34
N GLY A 148 0.84 43.82 13.54
CA GLY A 148 0.43 42.76 14.46
C GLY A 148 -0.52 41.74 13.83
N ASN A 149 -1.40 42.17 12.91
CA ASN A 149 -2.34 41.32 12.17
C ASN A 149 -1.70 40.39 11.13
N GLN A 150 -0.41 40.56 10.81
CA GLN A 150 0.34 39.69 9.90
C GLN A 150 0.95 38.47 10.62
N PHE A 151 0.85 38.42 11.95
CA PHE A 151 1.30 37.29 12.76
C PHE A 151 0.18 36.25 12.93
N ALA A 152 0.43 35.20 13.73
CA ALA A 152 -0.53 34.14 14.00
C ALA A 152 -1.68 34.63 14.92
N VAL A 153 -2.55 35.49 14.37
CA VAL A 153 -3.58 36.23 15.12
C VAL A 153 -4.86 35.40 15.29
N TYR A 154 -5.06 34.36 14.48
CA TYR A 154 -6.19 33.41 14.57
C TYR A 154 -7.57 34.09 14.68
N ASN A 155 -7.83 35.08 13.82
CA ASN A 155 -9.05 35.92 13.81
C ASN A 155 -9.24 36.81 15.05
N PHE A 156 -8.20 37.04 15.88
CA PHE A 156 -8.28 37.98 17.02
C PHE A 156 -8.45 39.44 16.57
N ASP A 157 -7.94 39.81 15.41
CA ASP A 157 -8.17 41.09 14.75
C ASP A 157 -9.65 41.36 14.43
N LYS A 158 -10.48 40.31 14.37
CA LYS A 158 -11.93 40.38 14.17
C LYS A 158 -12.71 40.20 15.48
N SER A 159 -12.03 40.32 16.61
CA SER A 159 -12.66 40.30 17.93
C SER A 159 -13.72 41.39 18.04
N PRO A 160 -14.87 41.11 18.69
CA PRO A 160 -15.85 42.15 19.03
C PRO A 160 -15.39 43.08 20.17
N ILE A 161 -14.24 42.81 20.77
CA ILE A 161 -13.55 43.57 21.82
C ILE A 161 -12.26 44.13 21.22
#